data_AF-A0A6J4HA28-F1
#
_entry.id   AF-A0A6J4HA28-F1
#
_cell.length_a   1.000
_cell.length_b   1.000
_cell.length_c   1.000
_cell.angle_alpha   90.00
_cell.angle_beta   90.00
_cell.angle_gamma   90.00
#
_symmetry.space_group_name_H-M   'P 1'
#
loop_
_entity.id
_entity.type
_entity.pdbx_description
1 polymer ?
#
loop_
_entity_poly.entity_id
_entity_poly.type
_entity_poly.pdbx_seq_one_letter_code
_entity_poly.pdbx_strand_id
1 'polypeptide(L)'
;MGYIGNSDFIFSDESRHRLARHVTFWLTCAVFFTIVYGSKPFGSDIPFQHVYVTSYQLALVEAIAFLPIHMTLSYALMYWLIPRFLMRGRYFDFLLGLIISILITATLSYFISKYILGPFRDIIGVPQPFSNFYFGLMGGLRGGLTVAGFAATIKLAKHWYQKNQQNQQLENERVKAELQLLKA
;
A
#
# COMPACT_ATOMS: atom_id res chain seq x y z
N MET A 1 8.15 9.22 36.10
CA MET A 1 8.82 8.18 35.27
C MET A 1 8.25 8.31 33.86
N GLY A 2 9.06 8.77 32.91
CA GLY A 2 8.61 9.25 31.60
C GLY A 2 8.28 8.14 30.61
N TYR A 3 7.07 8.18 30.05
CA TYR A 3 6.70 7.48 28.83
C TYR A 3 7.00 8.40 27.63
N ILE A 4 8.28 8.69 27.40
CA ILE A 4 8.76 9.43 26.22
C ILE A 4 9.46 8.38 25.36
N GLY A 5 8.89 8.01 24.21
CA GLY A 5 9.60 7.11 23.31
C GLY A 5 8.83 6.55 22.11
N ASN A 6 7.50 6.40 22.19
CA ASN A 6 6.77 5.69 21.12
C ASN A 6 5.62 6.47 20.45
N SER A 7 5.10 7.54 21.06
CA SER A 7 4.08 8.39 20.44
C SER A 7 4.65 9.30 19.35
N ASP A 8 5.92 9.71 19.46
CA ASP A 8 6.53 10.64 18.50
C ASP A 8 6.71 10.00 17.12
N PHE A 9 7.02 8.70 17.04
CA PHE A 9 7.13 8.04 15.74
C PHE A 9 5.81 8.04 14.94
N ILE A 10 4.67 7.96 15.61
CA ILE A 10 3.34 7.88 14.98
C ILE A 10 2.76 9.26 14.68
N PHE A 11 2.97 10.23 15.58
CA PHE A 11 2.31 11.54 15.54
C PHE A 11 3.23 12.71 15.21
N SER A 12 4.56 12.55 15.23
CA SER A 12 5.47 13.64 14.86
C SER A 12 5.34 13.99 13.37
N ASP A 13 5.27 15.29 13.12
CA ASP A 13 5.18 15.91 11.80
C ASP A 13 6.55 16.17 11.16
N GLU A 14 7.64 15.78 11.85
CA GLU A 14 8.98 15.88 11.30
C GLU A 14 9.15 15.03 10.05
N SER A 15 9.85 15.60 9.05
CA SER A 15 10.11 14.95 7.76
C SER A 15 10.83 13.61 7.90
N ARG A 16 11.71 13.47 8.91
CA ARG A 16 12.44 12.24 9.21
C ARG A 16 11.52 11.12 9.68
N HIS A 17 10.59 11.40 10.61
CA HIS A 17 9.62 10.42 11.08
C HIS A 17 8.62 10.05 9.97
N ARG A 18 8.24 11.01 9.12
CA ARG A 18 7.42 10.72 7.94
C ARG A 18 8.11 9.77 6.97
N LEU A 19 9.38 10.02 6.64
CA LEU A 19 10.15 9.14 5.76
C LEU A 19 10.32 7.76 6.38
N ALA A 20 10.66 7.68 7.66
CA ALA A 20 10.84 6.41 8.36
C ALA A 20 9.56 5.55 8.35
N ARG A 21 8.37 6.15 8.55
CA ARG A 21 7.08 5.46 8.42
C ARG A 21 6.86 4.88 7.02
N HIS A 22 7.15 5.65 5.96
CA HIS A 22 7.01 5.16 4.59
C HIS A 22 8.01 4.05 4.27
N VAL A 23 9.29 4.21 4.64
CA VAL A 23 10.32 3.19 4.43
C VAL A 23 9.94 1.90 5.15
N THR A 24 9.52 1.99 6.42
CA THR A 24 9.10 0.81 7.21
C THR A 24 7.88 0.12 6.60
N PHE A 25 6.90 0.90 6.11
CA PHE A 25 5.72 0.37 5.43
C PHE A 25 6.10 -0.39 4.16
N TRP A 26 6.88 0.23 3.26
CA TRP A 26 7.27 -0.37 1.99
C TRP A 26 8.20 -1.56 2.15
N LEU A 27 9.09 -1.52 3.15
CA LEU A 27 9.94 -2.67 3.49
C LEU A 27 9.09 -3.84 4.00
N THR A 28 8.12 -3.58 4.89
CA THR A 28 7.16 -4.60 5.34
C THR A 28 6.38 -5.19 4.16
N CYS A 29 5.90 -4.36 3.22
CA CYS A 29 5.22 -4.84 2.01
C CYS A 29 6.12 -5.71 1.13
N ALA A 30 7.39 -5.32 0.93
CA ALA A 30 8.34 -6.09 0.14
C ALA A 30 8.63 -7.46 0.76
N VAL A 31 8.87 -7.50 2.09
CA VAL A 31 9.06 -8.75 2.84
C VAL A 31 7.81 -9.62 2.76
N PHE A 32 6.63 -9.04 2.99
CA PHE A 32 5.36 -9.75 2.91
C PHE A 32 5.15 -10.42 1.54
N PHE A 33 5.34 -9.69 0.45
CA PHE A 33 5.20 -10.25 -0.90
C PHE A 33 6.24 -11.32 -1.22
N THR A 34 7.48 -11.13 -0.77
CA THR A 34 8.56 -12.11 -0.95
C THR A 34 8.22 -13.42 -0.25
N ILE A 35 7.71 -13.36 0.99
CA ILE A 35 7.32 -14.56 1.75
C ILE A 35 6.14 -15.27 1.09
N VAL A 36 5.08 -14.53 0.75
CA VAL A 36 3.83 -15.09 0.20
C VAL A 36 4.02 -15.69 -1.20
N TYR A 37 4.89 -15.09 -2.03
CA TYR A 37 5.11 -15.57 -3.40
C TYR A 37 6.28 -16.53 -3.51
N GLY A 38 7.30 -16.40 -2.66
CA GLY A 38 8.43 -17.32 -2.61
C GLY A 38 8.05 -18.71 -2.06
N SER A 39 6.96 -18.80 -1.29
CA SER A 39 6.43 -20.09 -0.81
C SER A 39 5.81 -20.95 -1.92
N LYS A 40 5.60 -20.39 -3.12
CA LYS A 40 5.09 -21.14 -4.27
C LYS A 40 6.26 -21.65 -5.10
N PRO A 41 6.42 -22.98 -5.26
CA PRO A 41 7.49 -23.54 -6.08
C PRO A 41 7.27 -23.18 -7.56
N PHE A 42 8.25 -22.51 -8.16
CA PHE A 42 8.30 -22.23 -9.60
C PHE A 42 9.29 -23.16 -10.29
N GLY A 43 8.87 -23.77 -11.40
CA GLY A 43 9.69 -24.66 -12.22
C GLY A 43 9.40 -26.15 -11.94
N SER A 44 8.87 -26.84 -12.95
CA SER A 44 8.71 -28.31 -12.94
C SER A 44 10.03 -29.05 -13.11
N ASP A 45 11.03 -28.38 -13.69
CA ASP A 45 12.26 -29.01 -14.18
C ASP A 45 13.50 -28.67 -13.31
N ILE A 46 13.28 -27.94 -12.20
CA ILE A 46 14.33 -27.54 -11.27
C ILE A 46 14.47 -28.61 -10.17
N PRO A 47 15.70 -29.04 -9.80
CA PRO A 47 15.90 -29.98 -8.70
C PRO A 47 15.26 -29.46 -7.40
N PHE A 48 14.54 -30.33 -6.68
CA PHE A 48 13.77 -29.97 -5.46
C PHE A 48 14.58 -29.15 -4.43
N GLN A 49 15.89 -29.38 -4.35
CA GLN A 49 16.81 -28.66 -3.46
C GLN A 49 16.95 -27.17 -3.79
N HIS A 50 16.82 -26.79 -5.07
CA HIS A 50 16.99 -25.41 -5.55
C HIS A 50 15.68 -24.70 -5.85
N VAL A 51 14.56 -25.43 -6.00
CA VAL A 51 13.24 -24.88 -6.33
C VAL A 51 12.85 -23.72 -5.40
N TYR A 52 13.01 -23.89 -4.09
CA TYR A 52 12.64 -22.85 -3.12
C TYR A 52 13.55 -21.63 -3.21
N VAL A 53 14.87 -21.82 -3.34
CA VAL A 53 15.82 -20.70 -3.45
C VAL A 53 15.51 -19.85 -4.68
N THR A 54 15.30 -20.48 -5.84
CA THR A 54 14.93 -19.79 -7.09
C THR A 54 13.57 -19.09 -6.97
N SER A 55 12.61 -19.73 -6.30
CA SER A 55 11.28 -19.15 -6.08
C SER A 55 11.32 -17.90 -5.19
N TYR A 56 12.10 -17.92 -4.11
CA TYR A 56 12.30 -16.75 -3.25
C TYR A 56 13.06 -15.62 -3.94
N GLN A 57 14.07 -15.94 -4.77
CA GLN A 57 14.78 -14.95 -5.57
C GLN A 57 13.85 -14.27 -6.58
N LEU A 58 13.05 -15.05 -7.31
CA LEU A 58 12.06 -14.51 -8.24
C LEU A 58 11.03 -13.65 -7.51
N ALA A 59 10.49 -14.12 -6.40
CA ALA A 59 9.51 -13.37 -5.60
C ALA A 59 10.06 -12.04 -5.08
N LEU A 60 11.34 -12.00 -4.67
CA LEU A 60 12.00 -10.77 -4.25
C LEU A 60 12.14 -9.77 -5.41
N VAL A 61 12.58 -10.25 -6.57
CA VAL A 61 12.71 -9.40 -7.77
C VAL A 61 11.35 -8.89 -8.23
N GLU A 62 10.31 -9.73 -8.23
CA GLU A 62 8.93 -9.31 -8.50
C GLU A 62 8.44 -8.26 -7.49
N ALA A 63 8.67 -8.48 -6.20
CA ALA A 63 8.27 -7.54 -5.15
C ALA A 63 8.91 -6.16 -5.34
N ILE A 64 10.20 -6.12 -5.67
CA ILE A 64 10.93 -4.87 -5.93
C ILE A 64 10.47 -4.24 -7.25
N ALA A 65 10.30 -5.02 -8.31
CA ALA A 65 9.92 -4.52 -9.63
C ALA A 65 8.51 -3.89 -9.63
N PHE A 66 7.56 -4.48 -8.92
CA PHE A 66 6.19 -3.94 -8.82
C PHE A 66 6.02 -2.85 -7.75
N LEU A 67 6.99 -2.68 -6.84
CA LEU A 67 6.89 -1.71 -5.74
C LEU A 67 6.58 -0.29 -6.21
N PRO A 68 7.22 0.27 -7.25
CA PRO A 68 6.93 1.63 -7.73
C PRO A 68 5.50 1.79 -8.27
N ILE A 69 4.95 0.73 -8.86
CA ILE A 69 3.56 0.73 -9.34
C ILE A 69 2.60 0.75 -8.15
N HIS A 70 2.85 -0.08 -7.13
CA HIS A 70 2.06 -0.10 -5.90
C HIS A 70 2.12 1.25 -5.18
N MET A 71 3.30 1.88 -5.14
CA MET A 71 3.49 3.25 -4.62
C MET A 71 2.62 4.26 -5.38
N THR A 72 2.68 4.23 -6.71
CA THR A 72 1.92 5.17 -7.55
C THR A 72 0.43 5.07 -7.29
N LEU A 73 -0.12 3.84 -7.25
CA LEU A 73 -1.54 3.63 -6.97
C LEU A 73 -1.91 4.09 -5.55
N SER A 74 -1.10 3.71 -4.55
CA SER A 74 -1.37 4.02 -3.15
C SER A 74 -1.34 5.52 -2.88
N TYR A 75 -0.38 6.24 -3.46
CA TYR A 75 -0.27 7.68 -3.30
C TYR A 75 -1.34 8.44 -4.09
N ALA A 76 -1.67 7.98 -5.30
CA ALA A 76 -2.81 8.53 -6.06
C ALA A 76 -4.11 8.37 -5.25
N LEU A 77 -4.35 7.19 -4.67
CA LEU A 77 -5.53 6.93 -3.85
C LEU A 77 -5.55 7.82 -2.60
N MET A 78 -4.46 7.84 -1.84
CA MET A 78 -4.36 8.58 -0.59
C MET A 78 -4.44 10.10 -0.78
N TYR A 79 -3.64 10.69 -1.67
CA TYR A 79 -3.46 12.14 -1.73
C TYR A 79 -4.36 12.83 -2.73
N TRP A 80 -4.88 12.11 -3.72
CA TRP A 80 -5.71 12.70 -4.75
C TRP A 80 -7.14 12.19 -4.67
N LEU A 81 -7.36 10.87 -4.78
CA LEU A 81 -8.69 10.31 -4.94
C LEU A 81 -9.57 10.46 -3.68
N ILE A 82 -9.05 10.06 -2.53
CA ILE A 82 -9.77 10.13 -1.25
C ILE A 82 -10.14 11.57 -0.87
N PRO A 83 -9.20 12.53 -0.76
CA PRO A 83 -9.54 13.87 -0.30
C PRO A 83 -10.38 14.66 -1.31
N ARG A 84 -10.22 14.41 -2.62
CA ARG A 84 -10.93 15.16 -3.65
C ARG A 84 -12.34 14.64 -3.92
N PHE A 85 -12.54 13.33 -3.88
CA PHE A 85 -13.82 12.72 -4.28
C PHE A 85 -14.53 12.05 -3.09
N LEU A 86 -13.84 11.18 -2.35
CA LEU A 86 -14.46 10.43 -1.24
C LEU A 86 -14.92 11.35 -0.10
N MET A 87 -14.04 12.25 0.36
CA MET A 87 -14.37 13.18 1.45
C MET A 87 -15.42 14.23 1.08
N ARG A 88 -15.66 14.47 -0.22
CA ARG A 88 -16.68 15.40 -0.73
C ARG A 88 -18.01 14.71 -1.06
N GLY A 89 -18.16 13.42 -0.74
CA GLY A 89 -19.37 12.63 -1.05
C GLY A 89 -19.55 12.30 -2.54
N ARG A 90 -18.52 12.53 -3.38
CA ARG A 90 -18.55 12.26 -4.83
C ARG A 90 -18.13 10.82 -5.12
N TYR A 91 -18.97 9.86 -4.72
CA TYR A 91 -18.64 8.43 -4.81
C TYR A 91 -18.49 7.91 -6.24
N PHE A 92 -19.29 8.42 -7.19
CA PHE A 92 -19.20 8.01 -8.59
C PHE A 92 -17.88 8.44 -9.24
N ASP A 93 -17.48 9.70 -9.06
CA ASP A 93 -16.20 10.21 -9.56
C ASP A 93 -15.01 9.49 -8.90
N PHE A 94 -15.14 9.14 -7.62
CA PHE A 94 -14.15 8.32 -6.94
C PHE A 94 -14.00 6.94 -7.60
N LEU A 95 -15.12 6.25 -7.84
CA LEU A 95 -15.11 4.93 -8.46
C LEU A 95 -14.52 4.97 -9.87
N LEU A 96 -14.92 5.96 -10.67
CA LEU A 96 -14.40 6.14 -12.03
C LEU A 96 -12.90 6.46 -12.03
N GLY A 97 -12.45 7.35 -11.16
CA GLY A 97 -11.02 7.65 -10.99
C GLY A 97 -10.21 6.45 -10.49
N LEU A 98 -10.82 5.59 -9.66
CA LEU A 98 -10.19 4.37 -9.15
C LEU A 98 -10.01 3.36 -10.29
N ILE A 99 -11.05 3.13 -11.08
CA ILE A 99 -11.01 2.25 -12.26
C ILE A 99 -9.93 2.73 -13.24
N ILE A 100 -9.87 4.03 -13.53
CA ILE A 100 -8.83 4.59 -14.42
C ILE A 100 -7.44 4.35 -13.84
N SER A 101 -7.23 4.62 -12.54
CA SER A 101 -5.94 4.41 -11.88
C SER A 101 -5.53 2.93 -11.92
N ILE A 102 -6.49 2.03 -11.77
CA ILE A 102 -6.31 0.59 -11.90
C ILE A 102 -5.89 0.20 -13.33
N LEU A 103 -6.56 0.72 -14.36
CA LEU A 103 -6.23 0.40 -15.75
C LEU A 103 -4.82 0.90 -16.13
N ILE A 104 -4.45 2.09 -15.67
CA ILE A 104 -3.10 2.65 -15.88
C ILE A 104 -2.06 1.75 -15.21
N THR A 105 -2.27 1.41 -13.94
CA THR A 105 -1.31 0.59 -13.18
C THR A 105 -1.23 -0.85 -13.70
N ALA A 106 -2.34 -1.42 -14.17
CA ALA A 106 -2.35 -2.72 -14.84
C ALA A 106 -1.56 -2.70 -16.15
N THR A 107 -1.71 -1.64 -16.95
CA THR A 107 -0.95 -1.45 -18.20
C THR A 107 0.55 -1.34 -17.91
N LEU A 108 0.94 -0.52 -16.93
CA LEU A 108 2.34 -0.41 -16.49
C LEU A 108 2.89 -1.74 -15.99
N SER A 109 2.07 -2.51 -15.27
CA SER A 109 2.49 -3.81 -14.73
C SER A 109 2.74 -4.82 -15.84
N TYR A 110 1.97 -4.78 -16.93
CA TYR A 110 2.25 -5.58 -18.12
C TYR A 110 3.62 -5.25 -18.73
N PHE A 111 3.98 -3.97 -18.84
CA PHE A 111 5.30 -3.56 -19.34
C PHE A 111 6.43 -4.08 -18.44
N ILE A 112 6.29 -3.96 -17.11
CA ILE A 112 7.27 -4.52 -16.17
C ILE A 112 7.40 -6.03 -16.33
N SER A 113 6.28 -6.75 -16.40
CA SER A 113 6.31 -8.20 -16.60
C SER A 113 7.01 -8.61 -17.88
N LYS A 114 6.72 -7.93 -18.99
CA LYS A 114 7.27 -8.27 -20.29
C LYS A 114 8.75 -7.95 -20.42
N TYR A 115 9.17 -6.75 -19.99
CA TYR A 115 10.52 -6.24 -20.27
C TYR A 115 11.52 -6.46 -19.14
N ILE A 116 11.07 -6.64 -17.90
CA ILE A 116 11.95 -6.85 -16.74
C ILE A 116 11.88 -8.31 -16.27
N LEU A 117 10.67 -8.80 -15.97
CA LEU A 117 10.51 -10.13 -15.40
C LEU A 117 10.66 -11.25 -16.42
N GLY A 118 10.28 -11.03 -17.68
CA GLY A 118 10.48 -11.96 -18.78
C GLY A 118 11.96 -12.37 -18.91
N PRO A 119 12.88 -11.45 -19.23
CA PRO A 119 14.30 -11.76 -19.33
C PRO A 119 14.88 -12.36 -18.06
N PHE A 120 14.44 -11.90 -16.88
CA PHE A 120 14.91 -12.45 -15.61
C PHE A 120 14.51 -13.92 -15.44
N ARG A 121 13.28 -14.30 -15.78
CA ARG A 121 12.79 -15.68 -15.75
C ARG A 121 13.59 -16.60 -16.68
N ASP A 122 13.96 -16.12 -17.86
CA ASP A 122 14.78 -16.87 -18.82
C ASP A 122 16.19 -17.13 -18.25
N ILE A 123 16.79 -16.16 -17.57
CA ILE A 123 18.12 -16.29 -16.95
C ILE A 123 18.13 -17.33 -15.82
N ILE A 124 17.07 -17.37 -15.01
CA ILE A 124 16.96 -18.30 -13.87
C ILE A 124 16.34 -19.65 -14.25
N GLY A 125 16.04 -19.88 -15.53
CA GLY A 125 15.48 -21.13 -16.03
C GLY A 125 14.05 -21.42 -15.57
N VAL A 126 13.26 -20.39 -15.25
CA VAL A 126 11.86 -20.53 -14.85
C VAL A 126 10.96 -20.35 -16.08
N PRO A 127 9.99 -21.26 -16.31
CA PRO A 127 9.10 -21.15 -17.46
C PRO A 127 8.30 -19.85 -17.46
N GLN A 128 8.15 -19.26 -18.64
CA GLN A 128 7.32 -18.08 -18.83
C GLN A 128 5.84 -18.43 -18.57
N PRO A 129 5.07 -17.48 -18.01
CA PRO A 129 3.66 -17.71 -17.79
C PRO A 129 2.94 -17.80 -19.15
N PHE A 130 1.90 -18.63 -19.22
CA PHE A 130 1.10 -18.83 -20.44
C PHE A 130 0.58 -17.52 -21.06
N SER A 131 0.34 -16.50 -20.23
CA SER A 131 0.03 -15.15 -20.68
C SER A 131 0.74 -14.11 -19.81
N ASN A 132 1.73 -13.43 -20.39
CA ASN A 132 2.41 -12.28 -19.78
C ASN A 132 1.43 -11.14 -19.46
N PHE A 133 0.37 -10.99 -20.26
CA PHE A 133 -0.69 -10.02 -20.01
C PHE A 133 -1.47 -10.36 -18.74
N TYR A 134 -1.99 -11.59 -18.64
CA TYR A 134 -2.74 -12.02 -17.46
C TYR A 134 -1.87 -11.98 -16.20
N PHE A 135 -0.61 -12.46 -16.29
CA PHE A 135 0.28 -12.52 -15.13
C PHE A 135 0.72 -11.12 -14.67
N GLY A 136 1.04 -10.21 -15.61
CA GLY A 136 1.35 -8.82 -15.27
C GLY A 136 0.17 -8.05 -14.72
N LEU A 137 -1.02 -8.27 -15.29
CA LEU A 137 -2.27 -7.71 -14.80
C LEU A 137 -2.55 -8.20 -13.37
N MET A 138 -2.44 -9.50 -13.12
CA MET A 138 -2.63 -10.08 -11.78
C MET A 138 -1.56 -9.63 -10.79
N GLY A 139 -0.28 -9.54 -11.19
CA GLY A 139 0.81 -9.07 -10.35
C GLY A 139 0.56 -7.65 -9.83
N GLY A 140 0.26 -6.73 -10.75
CA GLY A 140 0.00 -5.32 -10.44
C GLY A 140 -1.31 -5.07 -9.71
N LEU A 141 -2.41 -5.68 -10.18
CA LEU A 141 -3.74 -5.50 -9.57
C LEU A 141 -3.78 -6.02 -8.14
N ARG A 142 -3.39 -7.28 -7.95
CA ARG A 142 -3.55 -7.93 -6.63
C ARG A 142 -2.69 -7.24 -5.58
N GLY A 143 -1.43 -6.92 -5.92
CA GLY A 143 -0.50 -6.28 -5.00
C GLY A 143 -0.87 -4.83 -4.79
N GLY A 144 -1.13 -4.10 -5.88
CA GLY A 144 -1.48 -2.69 -5.86
C GLY A 144 -2.75 -2.41 -5.08
N LEU A 145 -3.84 -3.15 -5.32
CA LEU A 145 -5.10 -2.95 -4.63
C LEU A 145 -5.00 -3.30 -3.14
N THR A 146 -4.29 -4.38 -2.80
CA THR A 146 -4.08 -4.76 -1.40
C THR A 146 -3.34 -3.65 -0.65
N VAL A 147 -2.20 -3.20 -1.17
CA VAL A 147 -1.39 -2.17 -0.52
C VAL A 147 -2.10 -0.82 -0.48
N ALA A 148 -2.72 -0.41 -1.60
CA ALA A 148 -3.46 0.84 -1.68
C ALA A 148 -4.67 0.84 -0.72
N GLY A 149 -5.37 -0.29 -0.60
CA GLY A 149 -6.46 -0.49 0.35
C GLY A 149 -5.99 -0.34 1.80
N PHE A 150 -4.91 -1.02 2.19
CA PHE A 150 -4.33 -0.86 3.53
C PHE A 150 -3.89 0.58 3.80
N ALA A 151 -3.20 1.22 2.85
CA ALA A 151 -2.76 2.59 2.98
C ALA A 151 -3.94 3.57 3.12
N ALA A 152 -5.01 3.36 2.34
CA ALA A 152 -6.25 4.11 2.44
C ALA A 152 -6.92 3.93 3.80
N THR A 153 -7.06 2.69 4.27
CA THR A 153 -7.64 2.37 5.59
C THR A 153 -6.87 3.04 6.72
N ILE A 154 -5.53 2.97 6.72
CA ILE A 154 -4.69 3.64 7.72
C ILE A 154 -4.94 5.15 7.70
N LYS A 155 -4.99 5.76 6.51
CA LYS A 155 -5.23 7.19 6.37
C LYS A 155 -6.60 7.61 6.88
N LEU A 156 -7.64 6.85 6.52
CA LEU A 156 -9.02 7.12 6.95
C LEU A 156 -9.17 6.91 8.46
N ALA A 157 -8.58 5.87 9.02
CA ALA A 157 -8.57 5.61 10.47
C ALA A 157 -7.91 6.77 11.23
N LYS A 158 -6.75 7.26 10.76
CA LYS A 158 -6.07 8.42 11.37
C LYS A 158 -6.95 9.67 11.31
N HIS A 159 -7.57 9.93 10.16
CA HIS A 159 -8.45 11.09 9.98
C HIS A 159 -9.68 11.01 10.91
N TRP A 160 -10.30 9.84 11.00
CA TRP A 160 -11.43 9.61 11.90
C TRP A 160 -11.05 9.80 13.37
N TYR A 161 -9.91 9.25 13.79
CA TYR A 161 -9.40 9.40 15.16
C TYR A 161 -9.17 10.88 15.52
N GLN A 162 -8.52 11.64 14.65
CA GLN A 162 -8.27 13.08 14.85
C GLN A 162 -9.58 13.87 14.95
N LYS A 163 -10.55 13.57 14.07
CA LYS A 163 -11.87 14.22 14.09
C LYS A 163 -12.65 13.89 15.36
N ASN A 164 -12.58 12.65 15.83
CA ASN A 164 -13.22 12.24 17.08
C ASN A 164 -12.64 12.98 18.30
N GLN A 165 -11.31 13.13 18.35
CA GLN A 165 -10.65 13.88 19.42
C GLN A 165 -11.04 15.37 19.44
N GLN A 166 -11.13 16.00 18.26
CA GLN A 166 -11.58 17.39 18.13
C GLN A 166 -13.04 17.55 18.57
N ASN A 167 -13.92 16.64 18.17
CA ASN A 167 -15.32 16.67 18.60
C ASN A 167 -15.47 16.55 20.12
N GLN A 168 -14.70 15.66 20.76
CA GLN A 168 -14.71 15.52 22.23
C GLN A 168 -14.21 16.78 22.95
N GLN A 169 -13.23 17.48 22.38
CA GLN A 169 -12.75 18.76 22.94
C GLN A 169 -13.84 19.84 22.86
N LEU A 170 -14.48 19.99 21.71
CA LEU A 170 -15.56 20.95 21.50
C LEU A 170 -16.77 20.67 22.41
N GLU A 171 -17.11 19.41 22.63
CA GLU A 171 -18.18 19.01 23.55
C GLU A 171 -17.86 19.40 25.00
N ASN A 172 -16.62 19.16 25.46
CA ASN A 172 -16.17 19.55 26.80
C ASN A 172 -16.15 21.07 26.98
N GLU A 173 -15.72 21.82 25.96
CA GLU A 173 -15.74 23.29 25.98
C GLU A 173 -17.17 23.83 26.06
N ARG A 174 -18.11 23.24 25.29
CA ARG A 174 -19.52 23.58 25.33
C ARG A 174 -20.12 23.37 26.73
N VAL A 175 -19.90 22.20 27.33
CA VAL A 175 -20.39 21.89 28.69
C VAL A 175 -19.83 22.88 29.72
N LYS A 176 -18.55 23.24 29.62
CA LYS A 176 -17.94 24.25 30.51
C LYS A 176 -18.57 25.63 30.35
N ALA A 177 -18.86 26.06 29.12
CA ALA A 177 -19.53 27.33 28.84
C ALA A 177 -20.96 27.34 29.39
N GLU A 178 -21.73 26.27 29.20
CA GLU A 178 -23.08 26.12 29.75
C GLU A 178 -23.06 26.18 31.30
N LEU A 179 -22.08 25.53 31.94
CA LEU A 179 -21.90 25.61 33.40
C LEU A 179 -21.50 27.00 33.90
N GLN A 180 -20.75 27.77 33.11
CA GLN A 180 -20.39 29.16 33.48
C GLN A 180 -21.60 30.09 33.37
N LEU A 181 -22.43 29.93 32.34
CA LEU A 181 -23.67 30.69 32.18
C LEU A 181 -24.66 30.42 33.32
N LEU A 182 -24.74 29.18 33.82
CA LEU A 182 -25.61 28.82 34.94
C LEU A 182 -25.11 29.32 36.31
N LYS A 183 -23.84 29.74 36.41
CA LYS A 183 -23.24 30.23 37.65
C LYS A 183 -23.21 31.76 37.78
N ALA A 184 -23.51 32.48 36.69
CA ALA A 184 -23.57 33.95 36.64
C ALA A 184 -25.01 34.43 36.88
#